data_AF-A0A1G0JTH3-F1
#
_entry.id   AF-A0A1G0JTH3-F1
#
_cell.length_a   1.000
_cell.length_b   1.000
_cell.length_c   1.000
_cell.angle_alpha   90.00
_cell.angle_beta   90.00
_cell.angle_gamma   90.00
#
_symmetry.space_group_name_H-M   'P 1'
#
loop_
_entity.id
_entity.type
_entity.pdbx_description
1 polymer ?
#
loop_
_entity_poly.entity_id
_entity_poly.type
_entity_poly.pdbx_seq_one_letter_code
_entity_poly.pdbx_strand_id
1 'polypeptide(L)'
;MDKAFEQVEISMLLFFISLFMVVGGVEHSRFLTWLGQFITPFVQEDLLTATVVLMWVAAILSAAIDNIPFTAAMIPIILSLEAQGVNVTPLWWGLSVGVGMGGNGTHIGSSANVFIVTISERLARQENDPSLRITPLVWFKKGTPIMVLTMIIATILFVVFWDFFSRPLR
;
A
#
# COMPACT_ATOMS: atom_id res chain seq x y z
N MET A 1 -19.86 30.45 -6.35
CA MET A 1 -19.55 29.05 -6.70
C MET A 1 -18.29 28.59 -5.94
N ASP A 2 -17.98 29.22 -4.79
CA ASP A 2 -16.58 29.37 -4.35
C ASP A 2 -16.23 28.64 -3.04
N LYS A 3 -17.23 28.27 -2.22
CA LYS A 3 -16.97 27.54 -0.95
C LYS A 3 -16.77 26.03 -1.10
N ALA A 4 -17.29 25.43 -2.18
CA ALA A 4 -17.18 23.99 -2.41
C ALA A 4 -15.78 23.60 -2.89
N PHE A 5 -15.15 24.45 -3.72
CA PHE A 5 -13.79 24.20 -4.23
C PHE A 5 -12.70 24.49 -3.20
N GLU A 6 -12.94 25.35 -2.20
CA GLU A 6 -12.01 25.59 -1.10
C GLU A 6 -11.74 24.34 -0.23
N GLN A 7 -12.66 23.36 -0.25
CA GLN A 7 -12.49 22.08 0.46
C GLN A 7 -11.90 20.97 -0.43
N VAL A 8 -11.73 21.22 -1.72
CA VAL A 8 -11.23 20.23 -2.68
C VAL A 8 -9.71 20.34 -2.75
N GLU A 9 -9.01 19.30 -2.31
CA GLU A 9 -7.57 19.18 -2.49
C GLU A 9 -7.22 18.86 -3.96
N ILE A 10 -7.13 19.89 -4.80
CA ILE A 10 -6.80 19.77 -6.24
C ILE A 10 -5.50 18.97 -6.45
N SER A 11 -4.52 19.11 -5.55
CA SER A 11 -3.27 18.33 -5.59
C SER A 11 -3.50 16.83 -5.47
N MET A 12 -4.43 16.41 -4.61
CA MET A 12 -4.78 15.00 -4.44
C MET A 12 -5.52 14.47 -5.68
N LEU A 13 -6.42 15.26 -6.26
CA LEU A 13 -7.11 14.90 -7.51
C LEU A 13 -6.14 14.73 -8.69
N LEU A 14 -5.21 15.67 -8.88
CA LEU A 14 -4.21 15.59 -9.94
C LEU A 14 -3.31 14.36 -9.77
N PHE A 15 -2.92 14.04 -8.54
CA PHE A 15 -2.16 12.83 -8.23
C PHE A 15 -2.90 11.55 -8.66
N PHE A 16 -4.19 11.41 -8.30
CA PHE A 16 -4.99 10.24 -8.71
C PHE A 16 -5.16 10.16 -10.23
N ILE A 17 -5.38 11.28 -10.92
CA ILE A 17 -5.46 11.32 -12.39
C ILE A 17 -4.16 10.83 -13.01
N SER A 18 -3.01 11.36 -12.58
CA SER A 18 -1.70 10.95 -13.09
C SER A 18 -1.40 9.49 -12.79
N LEU A 19 -1.73 9.00 -11.59
CA LEU A 19 -1.57 7.61 -11.25
C LEU A 19 -2.39 6.70 -12.16
N PHE A 20 -3.70 6.94 -12.29
CA PHE A 20 -4.55 6.07 -13.10
C PHE A 20 -4.16 6.11 -14.58
N MET A 21 -3.64 7.24 -15.07
CA MET A 21 -3.06 7.33 -16.40
C MET A 21 -1.83 6.41 -16.57
N VAL A 22 -0.93 6.38 -15.57
CA VAL A 22 0.22 5.47 -15.57
C VAL A 22 -0.21 4.02 -15.47
N VAL A 23 -1.16 3.69 -14.58
CA VAL A 23 -1.71 2.33 -14.43
C VAL A 23 -2.34 1.84 -15.73
N GLY A 24 -3.19 2.67 -16.36
CA GLY A 24 -3.80 2.34 -17.65
C GLY A 24 -2.77 2.17 -18.77
N GLY A 25 -1.70 2.97 -18.77
CA GLY A 25 -0.57 2.82 -19.69
C GLY A 25 0.17 1.49 -19.50
N VAL A 26 0.45 1.12 -18.25
CA VAL A 26 1.10 -0.15 -17.90
C VAL A 26 0.23 -1.35 -18.32
N GLU A 27 -1.08 -1.29 -18.09
CA GLU A 27 -2.02 -2.34 -18.48
C GLU A 27 -2.02 -2.57 -20.01
N HIS A 28 -2.08 -1.50 -20.80
CA HIS A 28 -2.10 -1.59 -22.26
C HIS A 28 -0.72 -1.87 -22.89
N SER A 29 0.36 -1.73 -22.13
CA SER A 29 1.73 -1.99 -22.60
C SER A 29 2.10 -3.47 -22.69
N ARG A 30 1.24 -4.39 -22.23
CA ARG A 30 1.54 -5.82 -21.99
C ARG A 30 2.64 -6.09 -20.96
N PHE A 31 3.12 -5.07 -20.25
CA PHE A 31 4.11 -5.22 -19.18
C PHE A 31 3.64 -6.20 -18.09
N LEU A 32 2.36 -6.14 -17.71
CA LEU A 32 1.81 -7.04 -16.69
C LEU A 32 1.84 -8.51 -17.13
N THR A 33 1.54 -8.78 -18.41
CA THR A 33 1.63 -10.12 -18.98
C THR A 33 3.07 -10.63 -19.00
N TRP A 34 4.03 -9.77 -19.36
CA TRP A 34 5.46 -10.10 -19.32
C TRP A 34 5.94 -10.39 -17.90
N LEU A 35 5.55 -9.55 -16.93
CA LEU A 35 5.89 -9.73 -15.52
C LEU A 35 5.30 -11.03 -14.96
N GLY A 36 4.06 -11.35 -15.31
CA GLY A 36 3.38 -12.59 -14.93
C GLY A 36 4.15 -13.85 -15.34
N GLN A 37 4.83 -13.86 -16.49
CA GLN A 37 5.62 -15.02 -16.93
C GLN A 37 6.75 -15.40 -15.96
N PHE A 38 7.31 -14.41 -15.24
CA PHE A 38 8.36 -14.65 -14.25
C PHE A 38 7.81 -14.98 -12.87
N ILE A 39 6.66 -14.40 -12.52
CA ILE A 39 6.07 -14.51 -11.18
C ILE A 39 5.21 -15.79 -11.06
N THR A 40 4.45 -16.16 -12.09
CA THR A 40 3.52 -17.30 -12.05
C THR A 40 4.18 -18.62 -11.63
N PRO A 41 5.36 -19.02 -12.16
CA PRO A 41 6.02 -20.27 -11.73
C PRO A 41 6.32 -20.29 -10.23
N PHE A 42 6.77 -19.17 -9.68
CA PHE A 42 7.07 -19.03 -8.25
C PHE A 42 5.80 -19.09 -7.39
N VAL A 43 4.72 -18.44 -7.84
CA VAL A 43 3.43 -18.43 -7.15
C VAL A 43 2.78 -19.81 -7.14
N GLN A 44 2.94 -20.59 -8.22
CA GLN A 44 2.39 -21.94 -8.33
C GLN A 44 3.18 -22.97 -7.51
N GLU A 45 4.49 -22.77 -7.35
CA GLU A 45 5.35 -23.65 -6.56
C GLU A 45 5.08 -23.50 -5.05
N ASP A 46 5.05 -22.26 -4.55
CA ASP A 46 4.79 -21.97 -3.14
C ASP A 46 3.96 -20.69 -2.98
N LEU A 47 2.63 -20.87 -2.99
CA LEU A 47 1.67 -19.78 -2.84
C LEU A 47 1.80 -19.07 -1.48
N LEU A 48 2.19 -19.77 -0.41
CA LEU A 48 2.38 -19.16 0.91
C LEU A 48 3.57 -18.19 0.86
N THR A 49 4.73 -18.67 0.39
CA THR A 49 5.93 -17.84 0.29
C THR A 49 5.69 -16.67 -0.67
N ALA A 50 5.05 -16.89 -1.81
CA ALA A 50 4.70 -15.81 -2.74
C ALA A 50 3.78 -14.76 -2.11
N THR A 51 2.81 -15.18 -1.30
CA THR A 51 1.91 -14.27 -0.58
C THR A 51 2.65 -13.46 0.48
N VAL A 52 3.56 -14.09 1.23
CA VAL A 52 4.39 -13.41 2.24
C VAL A 52 5.33 -12.40 1.59
N VAL A 53 5.96 -12.76 0.48
CA VAL A 53 6.80 -11.84 -0.31
C VAL A 53 5.97 -10.65 -0.79
N LEU A 54 4.81 -10.91 -1.39
CA LEU A 54 3.89 -9.85 -1.82
C LEU A 54 3.51 -8.92 -0.66
N MET A 55 3.16 -9.48 0.49
CA MET A 55 2.78 -8.72 1.68
C MET A 55 3.90 -7.78 2.14
N TRP A 56 5.16 -8.25 2.19
CA TRP A 56 6.30 -7.42 2.57
C TRP A 56 6.68 -6.37 1.52
N VAL A 57 6.64 -6.73 0.23
CA VAL A 57 6.85 -5.77 -0.87
C VAL A 57 5.78 -4.68 -0.82
N ALA A 58 4.52 -5.07 -0.64
CA ALA A 58 3.41 -4.14 -0.49
C ALA A 58 3.61 -3.22 0.71
N ALA A 59 4.09 -3.74 1.84
CA ALA A 59 4.33 -2.92 3.02
C ALA A 59 5.44 -1.88 2.81
N ILE A 60 6.56 -2.30 2.21
CA ILE A 60 7.70 -1.40 1.95
C ILE A 60 7.33 -0.33 0.92
N LEU A 61 6.68 -0.72 -0.18
CA LEU A 61 6.27 0.22 -1.22
C LEU A 61 5.16 1.15 -0.74
N SER A 62 4.20 0.65 0.03
CA SER A 62 3.15 1.48 0.64
C SER A 62 3.69 2.40 1.75
N ALA A 63 4.89 2.15 2.29
CA ALA A 63 5.53 3.12 3.15
C ALA A 63 6.00 4.36 2.38
N ALA A 64 6.27 4.25 1.07
CA ALA A 64 6.74 5.35 0.22
C ALA A 64 5.63 5.94 -0.68
N ILE A 65 4.61 5.14 -1.00
CA ILE A 65 3.49 5.47 -1.88
C ILE A 65 2.21 5.29 -1.07
N ASP A 66 1.21 6.17 -1.24
CA ASP A 66 -0.07 6.00 -0.57
C ASP A 66 -0.67 4.60 -0.83
N ASN A 67 -1.36 4.05 0.16
CA ASN A 67 -1.93 2.71 0.06
C ASN A 67 -2.98 2.58 -1.05
N ILE A 68 -3.81 3.61 -1.29
CA ILE A 68 -4.84 3.62 -2.33
C ILE A 68 -4.25 3.44 -3.74
N PRO A 69 -3.32 4.30 -4.21
CA PRO A 69 -2.76 4.18 -5.54
C PRO A 69 -1.98 2.89 -5.73
N PHE A 70 -1.26 2.44 -4.71
CA PHE A 70 -0.49 1.20 -4.78
C PHE A 70 -1.42 -0.02 -4.91
N THR A 71 -2.48 -0.11 -4.10
CA THR A 71 -3.48 -1.18 -4.23
C THR A 71 -4.11 -1.18 -5.62
N ALA A 72 -4.48 0.00 -6.15
CA ALA A 72 -5.05 0.09 -7.50
C ALA A 72 -4.10 -0.45 -8.59
N ALA A 73 -2.79 -0.20 -8.48
CA ALA A 73 -1.81 -0.74 -9.41
C ALA A 73 -1.65 -2.27 -9.30
N MET A 74 -1.86 -2.84 -8.11
CA MET A 74 -1.75 -4.28 -7.87
C MET A 74 -2.98 -5.08 -8.30
N ILE A 75 -4.17 -4.46 -8.36
CA ILE A 75 -5.40 -5.13 -8.78
C ILE A 75 -5.26 -5.84 -10.14
N PRO A 76 -4.84 -5.19 -11.24
CA PRO A 76 -4.73 -5.86 -12.54
C PRO A 76 -3.65 -6.96 -12.55
N ILE A 77 -2.61 -6.84 -11.72
CA ILE A 77 -1.58 -7.88 -11.57
C ILE A 77 -2.18 -9.13 -10.94
N ILE A 78 -2.93 -8.99 -9.84
CA ILE A 78 -3.54 -10.13 -9.15
C ILE A 78 -4.62 -10.77 -10.04
N LEU A 79 -5.47 -9.98 -10.69
CA LEU A 79 -6.48 -10.51 -11.63
C LEU A 79 -5.85 -11.26 -12.82
N SER A 80 -4.68 -10.83 -13.29
CA SER A 80 -3.94 -11.55 -14.35
C SER A 80 -3.47 -12.93 -13.90
N LEU A 81 -3.10 -13.10 -12.63
CA LEU A 81 -2.75 -14.40 -12.05
C LEU A 81 -3.99 -15.28 -11.87
N GLU A 82 -5.12 -14.70 -11.47
CA GLU A 82 -6.40 -15.40 -11.36
C GLU A 82 -6.83 -15.97 -12.73
N ALA A 83 -6.71 -15.17 -13.79
CA ALA A 83 -6.99 -15.61 -15.16
C ALA A 83 -6.10 -16.78 -15.63
N GLN A 84 -4.94 -16.99 -15.00
CA GLN A 84 -4.04 -18.11 -15.24
C GLN A 84 -4.35 -19.33 -14.35
N GLY A 85 -5.44 -19.30 -13.59
CA GLY A 85 -5.88 -20.39 -12.72
C GLY A 85 -5.24 -20.40 -11.33
N VAL A 86 -4.52 -19.36 -10.94
CA VAL A 86 -3.96 -19.23 -9.59
C VAL A 86 -5.07 -18.88 -8.60
N ASN A 87 -5.09 -19.54 -7.44
CA ASN A 87 -5.93 -19.10 -6.32
C ASN A 87 -5.36 -17.80 -5.72
N VAL A 88 -5.97 -16.68 -6.09
CA VAL A 88 -5.51 -15.34 -5.69
C VAL A 88 -6.01 -14.88 -4.33
N THR A 89 -6.88 -15.64 -3.68
CA THR A 89 -7.44 -15.26 -2.37
C THR A 89 -6.37 -14.91 -1.33
N PRO A 90 -5.36 -15.76 -1.09
CA PRO A 90 -4.30 -15.40 -0.15
C PRO A 90 -3.51 -14.17 -0.59
N LEU A 91 -3.31 -13.94 -1.90
CA LEU A 91 -2.64 -12.74 -2.41
C LEU A 91 -3.43 -11.46 -2.09
N TRP A 92 -4.76 -11.50 -2.14
CA TRP A 92 -5.62 -10.38 -1.73
C TRP A 92 -5.47 -10.06 -0.24
N TRP A 93 -5.43 -11.08 0.61
CA TRP A 93 -5.19 -10.88 2.04
C TRP A 93 -3.80 -10.35 2.31
N GLY A 94 -2.77 -10.94 1.69
CA GLY A 94 -1.38 -10.50 1.81
C GLY A 94 -1.19 -9.05 1.35
N LEU A 95 -1.79 -8.67 0.22
CA LEU A 95 -1.80 -7.29 -0.25
C LEU A 95 -2.47 -6.36 0.77
N SER A 96 -3.66 -6.70 1.23
CA SER A 96 -4.45 -5.89 2.17
C SER A 96 -3.71 -5.64 3.48
N VAL A 97 -3.10 -6.70 4.04
CA VAL A 97 -2.30 -6.62 5.26
C VAL A 97 -1.03 -5.80 5.01
N GLY A 98 -0.33 -6.06 3.91
CA GLY A 98 0.90 -5.36 3.54
C GLY A 98 0.69 -3.85 3.42
N VAL A 99 -0.27 -3.42 2.60
CA VAL A 99 -0.54 -1.98 2.41
C VAL A 99 -1.11 -1.33 3.68
N GLY A 100 -1.96 -2.04 4.41
CA GLY A 100 -2.60 -1.53 5.63
C GLY A 100 -1.60 -1.26 6.74
N MET A 101 -0.63 -2.16 6.93
CA MET A 101 0.44 -1.98 7.94
C MET A 101 1.56 -1.09 7.42
N GLY A 102 1.94 -1.26 6.15
CA GLY A 102 3.02 -0.55 5.47
C GLY A 102 2.87 0.96 5.43
N GLY A 103 1.64 1.45 5.21
CA GLY A 103 1.34 2.88 5.17
C GLY A 103 1.78 3.65 6.43
N ASN A 104 1.98 2.97 7.57
CA ASN A 104 2.47 3.59 8.81
C ASN A 104 3.99 3.82 8.84
N GLY A 105 4.74 3.20 7.93
CA GLY A 105 6.20 3.23 7.92
C GLY A 105 6.78 4.62 7.75
N THR A 106 6.12 5.48 6.96
CA THR A 106 6.50 6.89 6.79
C THR A 106 5.29 7.82 6.79
N HIS A 107 5.57 9.11 6.98
CA HIS A 107 4.55 10.17 6.95
C HIS A 107 3.85 10.36 5.60
N ILE A 108 4.37 9.82 4.48
CA ILE A 108 3.74 9.91 3.15
C ILE A 108 3.03 8.62 2.72
N GLY A 109 3.14 7.54 3.51
CA GLY A 109 2.56 6.24 3.17
C GLY A 109 1.01 6.19 3.22
N SER A 110 0.38 7.24 3.75
CA SER A 110 -1.07 7.43 3.68
C SER A 110 -1.44 8.91 3.73
N SER A 111 -2.52 9.27 3.05
CA SER A 111 -3.16 10.59 3.09
C SER A 111 -3.48 11.04 4.51
N ALA A 112 -3.88 10.12 5.40
CA ALA A 112 -4.11 10.44 6.81
C ALA A 112 -2.83 10.91 7.53
N ASN A 113 -1.68 10.33 7.18
CA ASN A 113 -0.37 10.70 7.76
C ASN A 113 0.06 12.09 7.27
N VAL A 114 -0.11 12.36 5.97
CA VAL A 114 0.17 13.68 5.39
C VAL A 114 -0.73 14.75 6.00
N PHE A 115 -2.00 14.43 6.23
CA PHE A 115 -2.97 15.31 6.86
C PHE A 115 -2.57 15.68 8.29
N ILE A 116 -2.20 14.71 9.13
CA ILE A 116 -1.80 15.01 10.51
C ILE A 116 -0.47 15.78 10.59
N VAL A 117 0.48 15.51 9.68
CA VAL A 117 1.70 16.33 9.55
C VAL A 117 1.34 17.77 9.18
N THR A 118 0.43 17.97 8.24
CA THR A 118 -0.04 19.30 7.82
C THR A 118 -0.70 20.05 8.98
N ILE A 119 -1.54 19.38 9.78
CA ILE A 119 -2.15 19.97 10.98
C ILE A 119 -1.09 20.34 12.01
N SER A 120 -0.16 19.42 12.28
CA SER A 120 0.94 19.63 13.22
C SER A 120 1.80 20.84 12.84
N GLU A 121 2.09 21.03 11.55
CA GLU A 121 2.80 22.21 11.06
C GLU A 121 2.01 23.51 11.23
N ARG A 122 0.69 23.47 11.01
CA ARG A 122 -0.19 24.63 11.24
C ARG A 122 -0.22 25.02 12.71
N LEU A 123 -0.35 24.04 13.61
CA LEU A 123 -0.37 24.26 15.05
C LEU A 123 0.95 24.84 15.57
N ALA A 124 2.08 24.28 15.12
CA ALA A 124 3.42 24.78 15.48
C ALA A 124 3.63 26.26 15.09
N ARG A 125 3.02 26.70 13.97
CA ARG A 125 3.05 28.11 13.55
C ARG A 125 2.12 29.00 14.38
N GLN A 126 0.94 28.51 14.76
CA GLN A 126 -0.04 29.27 15.54
C GLN A 126 0.45 29.54 16.97
N GLU A 127 1.03 28.52 17.61
CA GLU A 127 1.54 28.61 18.99
C GLU A 127 2.98 29.15 19.06
N ASN A 128 3.60 29.42 17.90
CA ASN A 128 5.02 29.79 17.78
C ASN A 128 5.98 28.81 18.50
N ASP A 129 5.60 27.52 18.55
CA ASP A 129 6.34 26.44 19.19
C ASP A 129 6.74 25.37 18.17
N PRO A 130 8.02 25.34 17.74
CA PRO A 130 8.52 24.36 16.78
C PRO A 130 8.48 22.91 17.27
N SER A 131 8.38 22.67 18.59
CA SER A 131 8.38 21.32 19.17
C SER A 131 7.13 20.50 18.81
N LEU A 132 6.05 21.19 18.43
CA LEU A 132 4.78 20.59 18.00
C LEU A 132 4.83 20.02 16.58
N ARG A 133 5.87 20.33 15.80
CA ARG A 133 6.00 19.86 14.41
C ARG A 133 6.43 18.39 14.35
N ILE A 134 5.65 17.58 13.65
CA ILE A 134 6.00 16.22 13.26
C ILE A 134 6.85 16.30 11.98
N THR A 135 8.15 16.03 12.12
CA THR A 135 9.07 15.99 10.97
C THR A 135 9.12 14.59 10.36
N PRO A 136 9.52 14.46 9.07
CA PRO A 136 9.72 13.17 8.42
C PRO A 136 10.60 12.21 9.22
N LEU A 137 11.68 12.73 9.82
CA LEU A 137 12.61 11.93 10.62
C LEU A 137 12.00 11.47 11.95
N VAL A 138 11.20 12.33 12.61
CA VAL A 138 10.48 11.96 13.83
C VAL A 138 9.47 10.86 13.55
N TRP A 139 8.73 10.96 12.43
CA TRP A 139 7.83 9.89 12.02
C TRP A 139 8.60 8.62 11.72
N PHE A 140 9.62 8.66 10.87
CA PHE A 140 10.37 7.48 10.45
C PHE A 140 10.95 6.71 11.65
N LYS A 141 11.54 7.42 12.63
CA LYS A 141 12.08 6.81 13.86
C LYS A 141 11.04 6.09 14.72
N LYS A 142 9.76 6.45 14.61
CA LYS A 142 8.67 5.84 15.40
C LYS A 142 7.81 4.87 14.56
N GLY A 143 7.38 5.32 13.39
CA GLY A 143 6.52 4.60 12.46
C GLY A 143 7.17 3.38 11.85
N THR A 144 8.43 3.46 11.39
CA THR A 144 9.09 2.31 10.75
C THR A 144 9.30 1.13 11.71
N PRO A 145 9.77 1.32 12.96
CA PRO A 145 9.84 0.22 13.92
C PRO A 145 8.47 -0.41 14.24
N ILE A 146 7.43 0.42 14.36
CA ILE A 146 6.06 -0.06 14.60
C ILE A 146 5.57 -0.88 13.39
N MET A 147 5.77 -0.38 12.17
CA MET A 147 5.44 -1.07 10.93
C MET A 147 6.12 -2.44 10.86
N VAL A 148 7.43 -2.52 11.14
CA VAL A 148 8.16 -3.80 11.12
C VAL A 148 7.61 -4.75 12.16
N LEU A 149 7.35 -4.28 13.39
CA LEU A 149 6.79 -5.10 14.45
C LEU A 149 5.41 -5.65 14.08
N THR A 150 4.50 -4.80 13.60
CA THR A 150 3.16 -5.23 13.20
C THR A 150 3.21 -6.15 11.98
N MET A 151 4.13 -5.93 11.05
CA MET A 151 4.35 -6.83 9.90
C MET A 151 4.87 -8.20 10.30
N ILE A 152 5.77 -8.28 11.30
CA ILE A 152 6.23 -9.58 11.84
C ILE A 152 5.05 -10.32 12.48
N ILE A 153 4.27 -9.64 13.32
CA ILE A 153 3.08 -10.22 13.96
C ILE A 153 2.08 -10.71 12.90
N ALA A 154 1.81 -9.86 11.90
CA ALA A 154 0.91 -10.18 10.81
C ALA A 154 1.41 -11.38 10.01
N THR A 155 2.71 -11.46 9.72
CA THR A 155 3.33 -12.61 9.03
C THR A 155 3.15 -13.89 9.83
N ILE A 156 3.41 -13.86 11.14
CA ILE A 156 3.23 -15.03 12.01
C ILE A 156 1.77 -15.48 12.00
N LEU A 157 0.83 -14.56 12.18
CA LEU A 157 -0.61 -14.87 12.15
C LEU A 157 -1.02 -15.43 10.78
N PHE A 158 -0.51 -14.84 9.70
CA PHE A 158 -0.83 -15.25 8.35
C PHE A 158 -0.37 -16.68 8.05
N VAL A 159 0.85 -17.02 8.48
CA VAL A 159 1.43 -18.37 8.32
C VAL A 159 0.72 -19.38 9.23
N VAL A 160 0.45 -19.04 10.49
CA VAL A 160 -0.23 -19.93 11.44
C VAL A 160 -1.67 -20.24 11.01
N PHE A 161 -2.38 -19.24 10.47
CA PHE A 161 -3.77 -19.39 10.01
C PHE A 161 -3.86 -19.53 8.48
N TRP A 162 -2.82 -20.09 7.84
CA TRP A 162 -2.76 -20.23 6.38
C TRP A 162 -3.97 -20.97 5.80
N ASP A 163 -4.46 -22.01 6.46
CA ASP A 163 -5.63 -22.78 6.03
C ASP A 163 -6.92 -21.96 5.97
N PHE A 164 -6.98 -20.84 6.69
CA PHE A 164 -8.08 -19.89 6.61
C PHE A 164 -7.89 -18.93 5.41
N PHE A 165 -6.70 -18.33 5.29
CA PHE A 165 -6.40 -17.33 4.27
C PHE A 165 -6.29 -17.89 2.85
N SER A 166 -5.99 -19.18 2.71
CA SER A 166 -5.88 -19.86 1.41
C SER A 166 -7.23 -20.34 0.86
N ARG A 167 -8.31 -20.33 1.64
CA ARG A 167 -9.64 -20.77 1.15
C ARG A 167 -10.16 -19.82 0.09
N PRO A 168 -10.54 -20.30 -1.10
CA PRO A 168 -11.11 -19.45 -2.13
C PRO A 168 -12.32 -18.66 -1.62
N LEU A 169 -12.37 -17.35 -1.90
CA LEU A 169 -13.56 -16.54 -1.70
C LEU A 169 -14.65 -17.07 -2.64
N ARG A 170 -15.75 -17.59 -2.07
CA ARG A 170 -16.92 -18.07 -2.83
C ARG A 170 -17.86 -16.92 -3.16
#